data_AF-A0A817GYI4-F1
#
_entry.id   AF-A0A817GYI4-F1
#
_cell.length_a   1.000
_cell.length_b   1.000
_cell.length_c   1.000
_cell.angle_alpha   90.00
_cell.angle_beta   90.00
_cell.angle_gamma   90.00
#
_symmetry.space_group_name_H-M   'P 1'
#
loop_
_entity.id
_entity.type
_entity.pdbx_description
1 polymer ?
#
loop_
_entity_poly.entity_id
_entity_poly.type
_entity_poly.pdbx_seq_one_letter_code
_entity_poly.pdbx_strand_id
1 'polypeptide(L)'
;MHTNSFIGFSTPLSGGVPSPCHFKTDSISELKLWMDKNEKTPLLNIHCVQAIPPPNQTVAPPSFVLAGYGTSSKYTSLDILRRWLFIHKNSIEQNVRILGFSTDADNKYFRAMRLMSGFYASLSNFDVHVDSSALQVGDKCITMKHLQQLLDNEELIRLDHELTQSDLKPTDRQNFRSCLRITSCDVLNLIARDDNSNGTYMYLKLIKLIITSYIEPTTSIEEHADNKYFRAMRLMSGFYASLSNFDVHVDSCMFSIQTGNWPWYFLRPEQLFVFMQDATHLVTKLRNRLLSATAALQVGDKCITMKHLQQLLDNEELIRLDHGLTQSDLKPTDRQNFRSCLRITSYDVLNLIARDDNSNGTYMYLKLIKLIITSYIEPTTSIAERMFQLNYSGSL
;
A
#
# COMPACT_ATOMS: atom_id res chain seq x y z
N MET A 1 -29.24 -22.69 13.78
CA MET A 1 -28.53 -22.92 12.49
C MET A 1 -27.86 -24.29 12.57
N HIS A 2 -28.45 -25.29 11.93
CA HIS A 2 -27.80 -26.58 11.70
C HIS A 2 -27.24 -26.56 10.29
N THR A 3 -26.06 -25.96 10.11
CA THR A 3 -25.40 -26.03 8.81
C THR A 3 -24.37 -27.14 8.89
N ASN A 4 -24.54 -28.17 8.06
CA ASN A 4 -23.54 -29.20 7.81
C ASN A 4 -22.38 -28.61 6.97
N SER A 5 -21.89 -27.45 7.41
CA SER A 5 -20.83 -26.67 6.77
C SER A 5 -19.56 -26.79 7.60
N PHE A 6 -18.48 -27.15 6.95
CA PHE A 6 -17.18 -27.28 7.57
C PHE A 6 -16.35 -26.00 7.38
N ILE A 7 -15.65 -25.59 8.44
CA ILE A 7 -14.70 -24.48 8.43
C ILE A 7 -13.31 -25.02 8.73
N GLY A 8 -12.27 -24.43 8.12
CA GLY A 8 -10.88 -24.88 8.32
C GLY A 8 -10.07 -25.07 7.03
N PHE A 9 -10.70 -24.96 5.86
CA PHE A 9 -10.01 -24.93 4.57
C PHE A 9 -9.97 -23.52 3.98
N SER A 10 -9.05 -23.29 3.04
CA SER A 10 -9.03 -22.05 2.26
C SER A 10 -10.32 -21.92 1.45
N THR A 11 -11.13 -20.90 1.74
CA THR A 11 -12.40 -20.67 1.07
C THR A 11 -12.16 -20.07 -0.32
N PRO A 12 -12.71 -20.65 -1.40
CA PRO A 12 -12.59 -20.07 -2.73
C PRO A 12 -13.24 -18.69 -2.83
N LEU A 13 -12.57 -17.79 -3.54
CA LEU A 13 -13.05 -16.44 -3.78
C LEU A 13 -13.64 -16.32 -5.18
N SER A 14 -14.85 -15.77 -5.28
CA SER A 14 -15.46 -15.36 -6.54
C SER A 14 -15.46 -13.85 -6.62
N GLY A 15 -14.68 -13.28 -7.56
CA GLY A 15 -14.50 -11.83 -7.64
C GLY A 15 -13.98 -11.21 -6.33
N GLY A 16 -13.14 -11.93 -5.58
CA GLY A 16 -12.60 -11.49 -4.30
C GLY A 16 -13.52 -11.66 -3.09
N VAL A 17 -14.78 -12.02 -3.29
CA VAL A 17 -15.76 -12.32 -2.24
C VAL A 17 -15.70 -13.81 -1.87
N PRO A 18 -15.63 -14.19 -0.59
CA PRO A 18 -15.63 -15.60 -0.18
C PRO A 18 -16.96 -16.28 -0.53
N SER A 19 -16.88 -17.50 -1.05
CA SER A 19 -18.07 -18.30 -1.37
C SER A 19 -18.74 -18.78 -0.08
N PRO A 20 -20.01 -18.41 0.18
CA PRO A 20 -20.69 -18.76 1.42
C PRO A 20 -20.92 -20.28 1.48
N CYS A 21 -20.71 -20.87 2.67
CA CYS A 21 -20.95 -22.29 2.95
C CYS A 21 -20.35 -23.26 1.91
N HIS A 22 -19.18 -22.93 1.34
CA HIS A 22 -18.59 -23.69 0.24
C HIS A 22 -18.39 -25.19 0.55
N PHE A 23 -17.91 -25.50 1.76
CA PHE A 23 -17.70 -26.87 2.21
C PHE A 23 -18.93 -27.37 2.98
N LYS A 24 -20.05 -27.60 2.29
CA LYS A 24 -21.28 -28.16 2.89
C LYS A 24 -21.51 -29.62 2.50
N THR A 25 -21.48 -30.54 3.46
CA THR A 25 -21.61 -31.98 3.21
C THR A 25 -22.46 -32.65 4.26
N ASP A 26 -23.35 -33.54 3.82
CA ASP A 26 -24.16 -34.39 4.71
C ASP A 26 -23.53 -35.78 4.90
N SER A 27 -22.30 -36.00 4.42
CA SER A 27 -21.62 -37.30 4.40
C SER A 27 -20.20 -37.26 4.95
N ILE A 28 -19.88 -38.19 5.86
CA ILE A 28 -18.52 -38.38 6.39
C ILE A 28 -17.53 -38.71 5.26
N SER A 29 -17.95 -39.42 4.22
CA SER A 29 -17.07 -39.80 3.09
C SER A 29 -16.63 -38.59 2.27
N GLU A 30 -17.52 -37.62 2.07
CA GLU A 30 -17.18 -36.38 1.37
C GLU A 30 -16.33 -35.45 2.23
N LEU A 31 -16.59 -35.40 3.54
CA LEU A 31 -15.71 -34.69 4.49
C LEU A 31 -14.27 -35.24 4.46
N LYS A 32 -14.09 -36.57 4.43
CA LYS A 32 -12.77 -37.21 4.28
C LYS A 32 -12.10 -36.79 2.96
N LEU A 33 -12.86 -36.83 1.86
CA LEU A 33 -12.35 -36.40 0.56
C LEU A 33 -11.89 -34.93 0.57
N TRP A 34 -12.55 -34.05 1.31
CA TRP A 34 -12.07 -32.68 1.46
C TRP A 34 -10.83 -32.54 2.32
N MET A 35 -10.74 -33.29 3.42
CA MET A 35 -9.55 -33.30 4.27
C MET A 35 -8.31 -33.76 3.51
N ASP A 36 -8.47 -34.68 2.55
CA ASP A 36 -7.37 -35.19 1.74
C ASP A 36 -7.01 -34.25 0.58
N LYS A 37 -8.00 -33.56 -0.02
CA LYS A 37 -7.80 -32.75 -1.24
C LYS A 37 -7.55 -31.26 -0.98
N ASN A 38 -8.03 -30.71 0.13
CA ASN A 38 -7.97 -29.27 0.39
C ASN A 38 -6.89 -28.93 1.41
N GLU A 39 -6.17 -27.86 1.14
CA GLU A 39 -5.20 -27.30 2.08
C GLU A 39 -5.93 -26.72 3.30
N LYS A 40 -5.53 -27.18 4.50
CA LYS A 40 -5.94 -26.56 5.76
C LYS A 40 -5.52 -25.10 5.74
N THR A 41 -6.43 -24.23 6.17
CA THR A 41 -6.18 -22.80 6.10
C THR A 41 -5.09 -22.38 7.09
N PRO A 42 -4.00 -21.72 6.64
CA PRO A 42 -2.98 -21.21 7.57
C PRO A 42 -3.45 -19.95 8.29
N LEU A 43 -4.42 -19.22 7.71
CA LEU A 43 -4.89 -17.94 8.22
C LEU A 43 -6.42 -17.89 8.22
N LEU A 44 -6.96 -17.11 9.16
CA LEU A 44 -8.37 -16.74 9.21
C LEU A 44 -8.48 -15.25 8.89
N ASN A 45 -9.28 -14.90 7.89
CA ASN A 45 -9.59 -13.50 7.61
C ASN A 45 -10.93 -13.16 8.26
N ILE A 46 -10.94 -12.13 9.10
CA ILE A 46 -12.12 -11.69 9.84
C ILE A 46 -12.45 -10.27 9.40
N HIS A 47 -13.70 -10.06 8.99
CA HIS A 47 -14.26 -8.76 8.69
C HIS A 47 -15.23 -8.39 9.81
N CYS A 48 -14.93 -7.30 10.51
CA CYS A 48 -15.80 -6.73 11.54
C CYS A 48 -16.34 -5.38 11.07
N VAL A 49 -17.52 -5.02 11.59
CA VAL A 49 -18.12 -3.71 11.40
C VAL A 49 -18.33 -3.09 12.79
N GLN A 50 -18.02 -1.81 12.91
CA GLN A 50 -18.21 -1.04 14.13
C GLN A 50 -18.99 0.22 13.77
N ALA A 51 -20.08 0.47 14.48
CA ALA A 51 -20.85 1.70 14.30
C ALA A 51 -20.06 2.87 14.92
N ILE A 52 -20.15 4.04 14.27
CA ILE A 52 -19.58 5.27 14.83
C ILE A 52 -20.50 5.73 15.96
N PRO A 53 -19.95 5.98 17.17
CA PRO A 53 -20.77 6.49 18.26
C PRO A 53 -21.34 7.87 17.89
N PRO A 54 -22.58 8.19 18.30
CA PRO A 54 -23.12 9.54 18.16
C PRO A 54 -22.23 10.54 18.94
N PRO A 55 -22.22 11.83 18.58
CA PRO A 55 -21.34 12.84 19.20
C PRO A 55 -21.41 12.92 20.73
N ASN A 56 -22.55 12.53 21.31
CA ASN A 56 -22.82 12.59 22.74
C ASN A 56 -22.38 11.30 23.49
N GLN A 57 -21.83 10.31 22.79
CA GLN A 57 -21.30 9.08 23.37
C GLN A 57 -19.79 9.00 23.17
N THR A 58 -19.07 8.84 24.27
CA THR A 58 -17.60 8.69 24.26
C THR A 58 -17.15 7.24 24.08
N VAL A 59 -18.06 6.28 24.31
CA VAL A 59 -17.76 4.85 24.19
C VAL A 59 -18.32 4.35 22.86
N ALA A 60 -17.43 3.86 22.01
CA ALA A 60 -17.84 3.26 20.75
C ALA A 60 -18.60 1.95 21.02
N PRO A 61 -19.69 1.67 20.28
CA PRO A 61 -20.40 0.41 20.39
C PRO A 61 -19.49 -0.77 20.01
N PRO A 62 -19.77 -1.98 20.53
CA PRO A 62 -18.99 -3.16 20.22
C PRO A 62 -19.07 -3.47 18.72
N SER A 63 -17.95 -3.92 18.15
CA SER A 63 -17.92 -4.42 16.78
C SER A 63 -18.65 -5.75 16.66
N PHE A 64 -19.30 -5.99 15.53
CA PHE A 64 -19.85 -7.30 15.18
C PHE A 64 -19.09 -7.92 14.01
N VAL A 65 -18.97 -9.24 14.01
CA VAL A 65 -18.33 -9.99 12.92
C VAL A 65 -19.30 -10.08 11.75
N LEU A 66 -18.92 -9.52 10.61
CA LEU A 66 -19.68 -9.61 9.37
C LEU A 66 -19.38 -10.93 8.64
N ALA A 67 -18.11 -11.32 8.58
CA ALA A 67 -17.68 -12.55 7.92
C ALA A 67 -16.35 -13.05 8.50
N GLY A 68 -16.19 -14.37 8.52
CA GLY A 68 -14.93 -15.04 8.83
C GLY A 68 -14.72 -16.19 7.84
N TYR A 69 -13.55 -16.27 7.21
CA TYR A 69 -13.25 -17.36 6.26
C TYR A 69 -11.76 -17.69 6.22
N GLY A 70 -11.47 -18.96 5.95
CA GLY A 70 -10.10 -19.44 5.79
C GLY A 70 -9.47 -18.89 4.52
N THR A 71 -8.21 -18.46 4.60
CA THR A 71 -7.44 -18.03 3.44
C THR A 71 -5.99 -18.51 3.49
N SER A 72 -5.44 -18.81 2.31
CA SER A 72 -4.01 -19.03 2.08
C SER A 72 -3.23 -17.74 1.83
N SER A 73 -3.87 -16.57 1.94
CA SER A 73 -3.30 -15.27 1.54
C SER A 73 -2.81 -15.28 0.08
N LYS A 74 -3.46 -16.02 -0.82
CA LYS A 74 -3.15 -15.97 -2.26
C LYS A 74 -3.94 -14.90 -3.03
N TYR A 75 -4.82 -14.16 -2.36
CA TYR A 75 -5.61 -13.07 -2.95
C TYR A 75 -4.77 -11.83 -3.24
N THR A 76 -5.26 -11.01 -4.17
CA THR A 76 -4.63 -9.77 -4.64
C THR A 76 -5.30 -8.52 -4.05
N SER A 77 -4.70 -7.35 -4.24
CA SER A 77 -5.35 -6.08 -3.88
C SER A 77 -6.64 -5.81 -4.65
N LEU A 78 -6.79 -6.34 -5.88
CA LEU A 78 -8.02 -6.21 -6.65
C LEU A 78 -9.16 -7.03 -6.03
N ASP A 79 -8.85 -8.21 -5.50
CA ASP A 79 -9.83 -9.04 -4.79
C ASP A 79 -10.35 -8.33 -3.52
N ILE A 80 -9.46 -7.62 -2.82
CA ILE A 80 -9.82 -6.80 -1.65
C ILE A 80 -10.76 -5.66 -2.07
N LEU A 81 -10.43 -4.93 -3.13
CA LEU A 81 -11.26 -3.84 -3.65
C LEU A 81 -12.66 -4.32 -4.02
N ARG A 82 -12.75 -5.41 -4.80
CA ARG A 82 -14.04 -5.99 -5.19
C ARG A 82 -14.86 -6.42 -3.97
N ARG A 83 -14.21 -6.97 -2.95
CA ARG A 83 -14.87 -7.32 -1.69
C ARG A 83 -15.39 -6.09 -0.95
N TRP A 84 -14.62 -5.01 -0.86
CA TRP A 84 -15.06 -3.76 -0.24
C TRP A 84 -16.25 -3.14 -0.97
N LEU A 85 -16.22 -3.12 -2.31
CA LEU A 85 -17.34 -2.67 -3.12
C LEU A 85 -18.58 -3.56 -2.94
N PHE A 86 -18.40 -4.88 -2.85
CA PHE A 86 -19.49 -5.80 -2.54
C PHE A 86 -20.10 -5.51 -1.16
N ILE A 87 -19.28 -5.35 -0.12
CA ILE A 87 -19.73 -5.02 1.24
C ILE A 87 -20.49 -3.68 1.22
N HIS A 88 -19.94 -2.66 0.58
CA HIS A 88 -20.57 -1.34 0.46
C HIS A 88 -21.94 -1.42 -0.19
N LYS A 89 -22.05 -2.05 -1.37
CA LYS A 89 -23.30 -2.18 -2.11
C LYS A 89 -24.37 -2.89 -1.29
N ASN A 90 -24.04 -4.04 -0.69
CA ASN A 90 -25.00 -4.78 0.14
C ASN A 90 -25.38 -4.02 1.42
N SER A 91 -24.48 -3.20 1.97
CA SER A 91 -24.78 -2.36 3.14
C SER A 91 -25.78 -1.25 2.78
N ILE A 92 -25.59 -0.59 1.64
CA ILE A 92 -26.51 0.46 1.16
C ILE A 92 -27.92 -0.09 0.97
N GLU A 93 -28.06 -1.29 0.40
CA GLU A 93 -29.36 -1.96 0.23
C GLU A 93 -30.10 -2.18 1.57
N GLN A 94 -29.37 -2.17 2.69
CA GLN A 94 -29.90 -2.29 4.05
C GLN A 94 -29.93 -0.94 4.80
N ASN A 95 -29.79 0.19 4.10
CA ASN A 95 -29.68 1.54 4.67
C ASN A 95 -28.50 1.71 5.65
N VAL A 96 -27.44 0.92 5.47
CA VAL A 96 -26.19 1.03 6.24
C VAL A 96 -25.13 1.70 5.38
N ARG A 97 -24.70 2.89 5.80
CA ARG A 97 -23.61 3.61 5.13
C ARG A 97 -22.25 3.19 5.71
N ILE A 98 -21.39 2.65 4.87
CA ILE A 98 -20.00 2.38 5.23
C ILE A 98 -19.18 3.65 5.01
N LEU A 99 -18.56 4.16 6.08
CA LEU A 99 -17.75 5.39 6.03
C LEU A 99 -16.27 5.14 5.73
N GLY A 100 -15.78 3.95 6.04
CA GLY A 100 -14.38 3.64 5.86
C GLY A 100 -13.99 2.20 6.12
N PHE A 101 -12.76 1.87 5.76
CA PHE A 101 -12.16 0.55 5.98
C PHE A 101 -10.86 0.70 6.78
N SER A 102 -10.70 -0.16 7.78
CA SER A 102 -9.49 -0.28 8.59
C SER A 102 -8.89 -1.67 8.47
N THR A 103 -7.55 -1.78 8.49
CA THR A 103 -6.82 -3.04 8.28
C THR A 103 -5.53 -3.09 9.11
N ASP A 104 -5.05 -4.30 9.36
CA ASP A 104 -3.85 -4.63 10.14
C ASP A 104 -2.52 -4.42 9.37
N ALA A 105 -2.42 -3.37 8.56
CA ALA A 105 -1.20 -3.03 7.80
C ALA A 105 -0.61 -4.15 6.94
N ASP A 106 -1.42 -5.11 6.47
CA ASP A 106 -1.01 -6.00 5.39
C ASP A 106 -0.77 -5.24 4.08
N ASN A 107 0.31 -5.59 3.38
CA ASN A 107 0.76 -4.84 2.19
C ASN A 107 -0.28 -4.84 1.06
N LYS A 108 -1.10 -5.89 0.92
CA LYS A 108 -2.11 -5.99 -0.14
C LYS A 108 -3.30 -5.10 0.17
N TYR A 109 -3.71 -5.04 1.43
CA TYR A 109 -4.73 -4.12 1.91
C TYR A 109 -4.27 -2.68 1.79
N PHE A 110 -3.05 -2.37 2.20
CA PHE A 110 -2.47 -1.03 2.02
C PHE A 110 -2.45 -0.62 0.54
N ARG A 111 -2.10 -1.55 -0.35
CA ARG A 111 -2.17 -1.30 -1.80
C ARG A 111 -3.61 -1.10 -2.29
N ALA A 112 -4.59 -1.83 -1.75
CA ALA A 112 -6.00 -1.60 -2.08
C ALA A 112 -6.46 -0.20 -1.62
N MET A 113 -6.12 0.22 -0.41
CA MET A 113 -6.40 1.58 0.09
C MET A 113 -5.81 2.64 -0.84
N ARG A 114 -4.52 2.48 -1.21
CA ARG A 114 -3.81 3.38 -2.13
C ARG A 114 -4.49 3.50 -3.50
N LEU A 115 -4.98 2.38 -4.04
CA LEU A 115 -5.70 2.37 -5.31
C LEU A 115 -7.05 3.09 -5.17
N MET A 116 -7.81 2.80 -4.12
CA MET A 116 -9.16 3.35 -3.92
C MET A 116 -9.15 4.85 -3.59
N SER A 117 -8.16 5.31 -2.81
CA SER A 117 -8.02 6.74 -2.46
C SER A 117 -7.45 7.57 -3.61
N GLY A 118 -6.98 6.93 -4.69
CA GLY A 118 -6.29 7.59 -5.79
C GLY A 118 -4.89 8.08 -5.42
N PHE A 119 -4.22 7.49 -4.41
CA PHE A 119 -2.91 7.92 -3.88
C PHE A 119 -1.76 7.94 -4.92
N TYR A 120 -1.99 7.44 -6.15
CA TYR A 120 -1.02 7.46 -7.27
C TYR A 120 -1.59 7.99 -8.58
N ALA A 121 -2.81 8.52 -8.58
CA ALA A 121 -3.44 8.94 -9.82
C ALA A 121 -3.03 10.36 -10.26
N SER A 122 -2.56 11.19 -9.33
CA SER A 122 -2.06 12.55 -9.58
C SER A 122 -1.48 13.10 -8.29
N LEU A 123 -0.25 13.64 -8.27
CA LEU A 123 0.18 14.51 -7.18
C LEU A 123 -0.73 15.75 -7.23
N SER A 124 -1.75 15.83 -6.37
CA SER A 124 -2.76 16.89 -6.43
C SER A 124 -2.18 18.30 -6.29
N ASN A 125 -0.98 18.40 -5.71
CA ASN A 125 -0.28 19.66 -5.45
C ASN A 125 0.98 19.83 -6.33
N PHE A 126 1.25 18.88 -7.22
CA PHE A 126 2.40 18.88 -8.11
C PHE A 126 1.97 18.32 -9.45
N ASP A 127 1.60 19.20 -10.38
CA ASP A 127 1.28 18.77 -11.71
C ASP A 127 2.57 18.30 -12.40
N VAL A 128 2.80 16.99 -12.40
CA VAL A 128 3.95 16.35 -13.05
C VAL A 128 3.93 16.64 -14.57
N HIS A 129 2.80 17.08 -15.12
CA HIS A 129 2.69 17.52 -16.51
C HIS A 129 3.14 18.97 -16.74
N VAL A 130 3.34 19.76 -15.68
CA VAL A 130 3.72 21.19 -15.73
C VAL A 130 5.14 21.43 -15.23
N ASP A 131 5.72 20.49 -14.47
CA ASP A 131 7.12 20.62 -14.05
C ASP A 131 8.08 20.44 -15.23
N SER A 132 8.77 21.53 -15.59
CA SER A 132 9.85 21.58 -16.59
C SER A 132 11.07 20.71 -16.25
N SER A 133 11.13 20.12 -15.05
CA SER A 133 12.17 19.17 -14.64
C SER A 133 11.99 17.76 -15.23
N ALA A 134 11.01 17.54 -16.11
CA ALA A 134 10.81 16.27 -16.80
C ALA A 134 12.11 15.72 -17.41
N LEU A 135 12.33 14.42 -17.19
CA LEU A 135 13.54 13.64 -17.46
C LEU A 135 14.41 14.25 -18.59
N GLN A 136 15.52 14.90 -18.21
CA GLN A 136 16.54 15.31 -19.16
C GLN A 136 17.32 14.07 -19.61
N VAL A 137 17.27 13.77 -20.90
CA VAL A 137 18.10 12.74 -21.53
C VAL A 137 19.02 13.46 -22.50
N GLY A 138 20.24 13.76 -22.05
CA GLY A 138 21.13 14.71 -22.71
C GLY A 138 20.53 16.12 -22.69
N ASP A 139 20.61 16.85 -23.80
CA ASP A 139 20.17 18.24 -23.88
C ASP A 139 18.64 18.40 -24.11
N LYS A 140 17.88 17.30 -24.02
CA LYS A 140 16.45 17.28 -24.40
C LYS A 140 15.57 16.85 -23.23
N CYS A 141 14.46 17.58 -23.07
CA CYS A 141 13.41 17.33 -22.09
C CYS A 141 12.27 16.54 -22.74
N ILE A 142 12.00 15.33 -22.24
CA ILE A 142 10.90 14.49 -22.72
C ILE A 142 9.68 14.72 -21.82
N THR A 143 8.65 15.39 -22.35
CA THR A 143 7.39 15.63 -21.63
C THR A 143 6.36 14.54 -21.95
N MET A 144 5.36 14.37 -21.07
CA MET A 144 4.22 13.48 -21.33
C MET A 144 3.41 13.88 -22.56
N LYS A 145 3.45 15.16 -22.98
CA LYS A 145 2.83 15.63 -24.22
C LYS A 145 3.48 15.01 -25.47
N HIS A 146 4.81 14.84 -25.45
CA HIS A 146 5.52 14.15 -26.54
C HIS A 146 5.15 12.66 -26.59
N LEU A 147 4.95 12.02 -25.44
CA LEU A 147 4.47 10.63 -25.34
C LEU A 147 3.03 10.47 -25.86
N GLN A 148 2.14 11.41 -25.53
CA GLN A 148 0.75 11.38 -26.01
C GLN A 148 0.67 11.55 -27.53
N GLN A 149 1.44 12.48 -28.10
CA GLN A 149 1.53 12.66 -29.56
C GLN A 149 2.06 11.43 -30.30
N LEU A 150 2.93 10.64 -29.66
CA LEU A 150 3.40 9.36 -30.18
C LEU A 150 2.29 8.29 -30.15
N LEU A 151 1.46 8.27 -29.10
CA LEU A 151 0.36 7.31 -28.95
C LEU A 151 -0.80 7.58 -29.93
N ASP A 152 -0.98 8.83 -30.34
CA ASP A 152 -2.02 9.26 -31.28
C ASP A 152 -1.59 9.11 -32.77
N ASN A 153 -0.47 8.43 -33.05
CA ASN A 153 0.05 8.22 -34.40
C ASN A 153 -0.77 7.16 -35.18
N GLU A 154 -1.25 7.52 -36.38
CA GLU A 154 -2.11 6.68 -37.22
C GLU A 154 -1.50 5.31 -37.59
N GLU A 155 -0.17 5.18 -37.68
CA GLU A 155 0.45 3.88 -37.95
C GLU A 155 0.33 2.90 -36.77
N LEU A 156 0.37 3.39 -35.53
CA LEU A 156 0.16 2.55 -34.33
C LEU A 156 -1.29 2.09 -34.23
N ILE A 157 -2.24 2.92 -34.66
CA ILE A 157 -3.66 2.60 -34.72
C ILE A 157 -3.92 1.49 -35.76
N ARG A 158 -3.26 1.55 -36.91
CA ARG A 158 -3.36 0.53 -37.96
C ARG A 158 -2.79 -0.83 -37.53
N LEU A 159 -1.65 -0.85 -36.84
CA LEU A 159 -1.02 -2.07 -36.31
C LEU A 159 -1.89 -2.78 -35.24
N ASP A 160 -2.61 -2.03 -34.40
CA ASP A 160 -3.58 -2.62 -33.44
C ASP A 160 -4.76 -3.29 -34.19
N HIS A 161 -5.16 -2.73 -35.33
CA HIS A 161 -6.23 -3.27 -36.14
C HIS A 161 -5.84 -4.60 -36.82
N GLU A 162 -4.60 -4.74 -37.28
CA GLU A 162 -4.06 -5.97 -37.90
C GLU A 162 -3.91 -7.12 -36.88
N LEU A 163 -3.49 -6.82 -35.64
CA LEU A 163 -3.38 -7.82 -34.55
C LEU A 163 -4.72 -8.37 -34.08
N THR A 164 -5.79 -7.59 -34.24
CA THR A 164 -7.15 -8.01 -33.90
C THR A 164 -7.61 -9.18 -34.78
N GLN A 165 -7.02 -9.33 -35.96
CA GLN A 165 -7.31 -10.38 -36.93
C GLN A 165 -6.34 -11.58 -36.87
N SER A 166 -5.40 -11.61 -35.92
CA SER A 166 -4.41 -12.69 -35.77
C SER A 166 -4.93 -13.91 -34.96
N ASP A 167 -4.39 -15.10 -35.25
CA ASP A 167 -4.72 -16.39 -34.59
C ASP A 167 -4.16 -16.56 -33.16
N LEU A 168 -3.63 -15.50 -32.56
CA LEU A 168 -3.05 -15.55 -31.21
C LEU A 168 -4.10 -15.85 -30.14
N LYS A 169 -3.71 -16.51 -29.04
CA LYS A 169 -4.61 -16.73 -27.91
C LYS A 169 -4.99 -15.39 -27.26
N PRO A 170 -6.19 -15.27 -26.65
CA PRO A 170 -6.69 -13.99 -26.13
C PRO A 170 -5.80 -13.33 -25.07
N THR A 171 -5.18 -14.12 -24.19
CA THR A 171 -4.23 -13.65 -23.18
C THR A 171 -2.94 -13.13 -23.80
N ASP A 172 -2.46 -13.77 -24.86
CA ASP A 172 -1.26 -13.35 -25.58
C ASP A 172 -1.55 -12.07 -26.36
N ARG A 173 -2.74 -11.93 -26.97
CA ARG A 173 -3.19 -10.66 -27.57
C ARG A 173 -3.25 -9.52 -26.55
N GLN A 174 -3.71 -9.77 -25.33
CA GLN A 174 -3.81 -8.74 -24.29
C GLN A 174 -2.44 -8.32 -23.74
N ASN A 175 -1.52 -9.27 -23.57
CA ASN A 175 -0.14 -9.00 -23.19
C ASN A 175 0.61 -8.29 -24.33
N PHE A 176 0.43 -8.74 -25.57
CA PHE A 176 1.05 -8.17 -26.75
C PHE A 176 0.53 -6.75 -27.04
N ARG A 177 -0.78 -6.48 -26.95
CA ARG A 177 -1.35 -5.13 -27.04
C ARG A 177 -0.82 -4.17 -25.96
N SER A 178 -0.57 -4.69 -24.76
CA SER A 178 0.04 -3.92 -23.67
C SER A 178 1.49 -3.54 -23.98
N CYS A 179 2.21 -4.35 -24.76
CA CYS A 179 3.57 -4.09 -25.24
C CYS A 179 3.60 -3.25 -26.53
N LEU A 180 2.64 -3.46 -27.45
CA LEU A 180 2.68 -2.90 -28.79
C LEU A 180 2.35 -1.40 -28.87
N ARG A 181 1.61 -0.88 -27.88
CA ARG A 181 1.35 0.57 -27.78
C ARG A 181 2.63 1.42 -27.68
N ILE A 182 3.83 0.82 -27.52
CA ILE A 182 5.08 1.56 -27.37
C ILE A 182 6.19 1.09 -28.33
N THR A 183 6.14 -0.12 -28.91
CA THR A 183 7.32 -0.67 -29.62
C THR A 183 6.98 -1.53 -30.85
N SER A 184 6.63 -0.92 -31.99
CA SER A 184 6.79 -1.59 -33.29
C SER A 184 8.23 -1.36 -33.80
N CYS A 185 8.84 -2.38 -34.41
CA CYS A 185 10.19 -2.28 -34.99
C CYS A 185 10.26 -1.23 -36.11
N ASP A 186 9.15 -0.95 -36.79
CA ASP A 186 9.07 0.05 -37.85
C ASP A 186 9.05 1.47 -37.28
N VAL A 187 8.36 1.69 -36.15
CA VAL A 187 8.39 2.97 -35.41
C VAL A 187 9.81 3.28 -34.90
N LEU A 188 10.54 2.26 -34.43
CA LEU A 188 11.93 2.43 -33.98
C LEU A 188 12.90 2.77 -35.12
N ASN A 189 12.66 2.23 -36.32
CA ASN A 189 13.44 2.54 -37.52
C ASN A 189 13.08 3.93 -38.09
N LEU A 190 11.82 4.36 -37.94
CA LEU A 190 11.37 5.71 -38.31
C LEU A 190 12.02 6.77 -37.41
N ILE A 191 12.06 6.51 -36.09
CA ILE A 191 12.69 7.38 -35.10
C ILE A 191 14.22 7.42 -35.30
N ALA A 192 14.86 6.29 -35.62
CA ALA A 192 16.31 6.21 -35.86
C ALA A 192 16.80 6.97 -37.11
N ARG A 193 15.91 7.34 -38.04
CA ARG A 193 16.25 8.11 -39.25
C ARG A 193 16.18 9.63 -39.06
N ASP A 194 15.66 10.09 -37.93
CA ASP A 194 15.66 11.49 -37.55
C ASP A 194 16.88 11.75 -36.67
N ASP A 195 17.90 12.44 -37.21
CA ASP A 195 19.19 12.75 -36.54
C ASP A 195 19.01 13.52 -35.20
N ASN A 196 17.78 13.97 -34.91
CA ASN A 196 17.40 14.65 -33.68
C ASN A 196 16.83 13.76 -32.56
N SER A 197 16.71 12.44 -32.70
CA SER A 197 15.91 11.60 -31.78
C SER A 197 16.71 10.74 -30.78
N ASN A 198 18.02 10.95 -30.66
CA ASN A 198 18.95 10.03 -29.98
C ASN A 198 18.54 9.66 -28.52
N GLY A 199 17.94 10.59 -27.77
CA GLY A 199 17.41 10.33 -26.41
C GLY A 199 16.14 9.46 -26.37
N THR A 200 15.21 9.70 -27.30
CA THR A 200 13.98 8.89 -27.46
C THR A 200 14.33 7.50 -27.98
N TYR A 201 15.31 7.40 -28.88
CA TYR A 201 15.84 6.14 -29.37
C TYR A 201 16.49 5.33 -28.25
N MET A 202 17.29 5.93 -27.36
CA MET A 202 17.86 5.24 -26.20
C MET A 202 16.79 4.72 -25.23
N TYR A 203 15.77 5.52 -24.92
CA TYR A 203 14.67 5.11 -24.04
C TYR A 203 13.84 3.97 -24.65
N LEU A 204 13.53 4.05 -25.94
CA LEU A 204 12.81 3.00 -26.65
C LEU A 204 13.67 1.75 -26.90
N LYS A 205 14.99 1.89 -27.04
CA LYS A 205 15.95 0.77 -27.11
C LYS A 205 16.10 0.09 -25.75
N LEU A 206 16.02 0.83 -24.65
CA LEU A 206 15.94 0.30 -23.29
C LEU A 206 14.62 -0.47 -23.08
N ILE A 207 13.49 0.09 -23.50
CA ILE A 207 12.18 -0.60 -23.47
C ILE A 207 12.21 -1.84 -24.37
N LYS A 208 12.80 -1.77 -25.57
CA LYS A 208 12.99 -2.94 -26.45
C LYS A 208 13.88 -3.98 -25.80
N LEU A 209 15.03 -3.62 -25.22
CA LEU A 209 15.92 -4.55 -24.50
C LEU A 209 15.19 -5.27 -23.36
N ILE A 210 14.37 -4.53 -22.61
CA ILE A 210 13.58 -5.06 -21.49
C ILE A 210 12.43 -5.97 -21.98
N ILE A 211 11.88 -5.71 -23.17
CA ILE A 211 10.84 -6.56 -23.79
C ILE A 211 11.45 -7.78 -24.47
N THR A 212 12.60 -7.66 -25.15
CA THR A 212 13.30 -8.80 -25.78
C THR A 212 13.77 -9.80 -24.74
N SER A 213 14.20 -9.34 -23.55
CA SER A 213 14.47 -10.23 -22.40
C SER A 213 13.24 -10.98 -21.87
N TYR A 214 12.03 -10.61 -22.31
CA TYR A 214 10.76 -11.24 -21.96
C TYR A 214 10.22 -12.20 -23.03
N ILE A 215 10.69 -12.09 -24.28
CA ILE A 215 10.11 -12.79 -25.45
C ILE A 215 11.02 -13.91 -25.96
N GLU A 216 12.35 -13.82 -25.77
CA GLU A 216 13.24 -14.94 -26.08
C GLU A 216 13.61 -15.71 -24.80
N PRO A 217 13.28 -17.01 -24.69
CA PRO A 217 13.72 -17.84 -23.58
C PRO A 217 15.18 -18.24 -23.83
N THR A 218 16.10 -17.26 -23.84
CA THR A 218 17.52 -17.55 -23.68
C THR A 218 17.81 -17.56 -22.20
N THR A 219 17.90 -18.78 -21.68
CA THR A 219 18.36 -19.16 -20.35
C THR A 219 19.58 -18.34 -19.91
N SER A 220 19.40 -17.28 -19.13
CA SER A 220 20.37 -16.75 -18.13
C SER A 220 20.11 -15.32 -17.62
N ILE A 221 19.19 -14.53 -18.19
CA ILE A 221 19.02 -13.10 -17.82
C ILE A 221 17.66 -12.86 -17.11
N GLU A 222 17.31 -13.67 -16.10
CA GLU A 222 16.07 -13.49 -15.33
C GLU A 222 16.23 -12.73 -14.01
N GLU A 223 17.42 -12.32 -13.58
CA GLU A 223 17.59 -11.90 -12.17
C GLU A 223 17.50 -10.41 -11.83
N HIS A 224 17.59 -9.44 -12.77
CA HIS A 224 17.93 -8.06 -12.33
C HIS A 224 17.01 -6.89 -12.75
N ALA A 225 15.96 -7.09 -13.54
CA ALA A 225 14.94 -6.05 -13.70
C ALA A 225 13.96 -6.10 -12.51
N ASP A 226 14.33 -5.47 -11.39
CA ASP A 226 13.56 -5.47 -10.14
C ASP A 226 12.11 -5.03 -10.43
N ASN A 227 11.14 -5.94 -10.19
CA ASN A 227 9.70 -5.75 -10.34
C ASN A 227 9.18 -4.44 -9.70
N LYS A 228 9.97 -3.83 -8.80
CA LYS A 228 9.74 -2.51 -8.20
C LYS A 228 9.81 -1.34 -9.20
N TYR A 229 10.71 -1.34 -10.18
CA TYR A 229 10.84 -0.25 -11.16
C TYR A 229 9.66 -0.21 -12.13
N PHE A 230 9.23 -1.38 -12.60
CA PHE A 230 8.01 -1.49 -13.41
C PHE A 230 6.76 -1.06 -12.65
N ARG A 231 6.70 -1.34 -11.34
CA ARG A 231 5.60 -0.86 -10.49
C ARG A 231 5.64 0.65 -10.31
N ALA A 232 6.80 1.26 -10.13
CA ALA A 232 6.95 2.71 -10.04
C ALA A 232 6.53 3.39 -11.36
N MET A 233 6.99 2.89 -12.51
CA MET A 233 6.61 3.43 -13.83
C MET A 233 5.11 3.29 -14.13
N ARG A 234 4.48 2.17 -13.74
CA ARG A 234 3.03 1.95 -13.91
C ARG A 234 2.18 2.80 -12.97
N LEU A 235 2.71 3.19 -11.80
CA LEU A 235 2.05 4.10 -10.87
C LEU A 235 2.18 5.55 -11.34
N MET A 236 3.36 5.96 -11.83
CA MET A 236 3.61 7.31 -12.34
C MET A 236 2.83 7.65 -13.61
N SER A 237 2.41 6.65 -14.39
CA SER A 237 1.66 6.81 -15.64
C SER A 237 0.13 6.81 -15.45
N GLY A 238 -0.38 6.71 -14.22
CA GLY A 238 -1.82 6.65 -13.96
C GLY A 238 -2.52 5.38 -14.49
N PHE A 239 -1.77 4.37 -14.94
CA PHE A 239 -2.24 3.24 -15.77
C PHE A 239 -3.24 2.29 -15.08
N TYR A 240 -3.44 2.39 -13.76
CA TYR A 240 -4.42 1.61 -13.00
C TYR A 240 -5.43 2.46 -12.22
N ALA A 241 -5.45 3.78 -12.45
CA ALA A 241 -6.37 4.66 -11.71
C ALA A 241 -7.84 4.45 -12.08
N SER A 242 -8.14 3.86 -13.25
CA SER A 242 -9.49 3.45 -13.62
C SER A 242 -9.64 1.94 -13.53
N LEU A 243 -10.45 1.47 -12.58
CA LEU A 243 -11.16 0.21 -12.80
C LEU A 243 -12.11 0.52 -13.95
N SER A 244 -11.87 -0.05 -15.14
CA SER A 244 -12.56 0.30 -16.39
C SER A 244 -14.09 0.26 -16.32
N ASN A 245 -14.66 -0.36 -15.27
CA ASN A 245 -16.08 -0.58 -15.08
C ASN A 245 -16.63 0.04 -13.79
N PHE A 246 -15.82 0.78 -13.02
CA PHE A 246 -16.28 1.41 -11.79
C PHE A 246 -15.54 2.73 -11.57
N ASP A 247 -16.23 3.83 -11.87
CA ASP A 247 -15.74 5.15 -11.53
C ASP A 247 -16.01 5.41 -10.04
N VAL A 248 -15.05 5.03 -9.20
CA VAL A 248 -15.09 5.21 -7.73
C VAL A 248 -15.31 6.69 -7.37
N HIS A 249 -15.06 7.62 -8.29
CA HIS A 249 -14.99 9.04 -8.05
C HIS A 249 -16.26 9.81 -8.48
N VAL A 250 -17.31 9.11 -8.90
CA VAL A 250 -18.60 9.72 -9.32
C VAL A 250 -19.79 9.08 -8.58
N ASP A 251 -19.55 8.47 -7.41
CA ASP A 251 -20.60 7.81 -6.63
C ASP A 251 -21.44 8.82 -5.83
N SER A 252 -22.77 8.70 -5.90
CA SER A 252 -23.72 9.55 -5.16
C SER A 252 -23.54 9.52 -3.63
N CYS A 253 -22.86 8.52 -3.08
CA CYS A 253 -22.59 8.36 -1.65
C CYS A 253 -21.25 8.98 -1.20
N MET A 254 -20.53 9.67 -2.08
CA MET A 254 -19.31 10.39 -1.70
C MET A 254 -19.59 11.46 -0.63
N PHE A 255 -18.58 11.73 0.19
CA PHE A 255 -18.62 12.81 1.16
C PHE A 255 -17.43 13.74 0.95
N SER A 256 -17.65 15.01 1.27
CA SER A 256 -16.61 16.02 1.23
C SER A 256 -15.78 15.98 2.51
N ILE A 257 -14.47 15.87 2.36
CA ILE A 257 -13.50 16.06 3.41
C ILE A 257 -13.02 17.50 3.31
N GLN A 258 -13.23 18.27 4.37
CA GLN A 258 -12.58 19.58 4.51
C GLN A 258 -11.15 19.35 4.97
N THR A 259 -10.21 19.64 4.09
CA THR A 259 -8.78 19.50 4.37
C THR A 259 -8.18 20.88 4.58
N GLY A 260 -7.19 21.00 5.46
CA GLY A 260 -6.33 22.18 5.44
C GLY A 260 -5.63 22.31 4.08
N ASN A 261 -5.22 23.52 3.71
CA ASN A 261 -4.36 23.74 2.53
C ASN A 261 -2.92 23.27 2.85
N TRP A 262 -2.75 21.98 3.04
CA TRP A 262 -1.47 21.38 3.40
C TRP A 262 -0.84 20.77 2.15
N PRO A 263 0.36 21.23 1.74
CA PRO A 263 0.98 20.78 0.48
C PRO A 263 1.33 19.28 0.49
N TRP A 264 1.40 18.68 1.68
CA TRP A 264 1.70 17.26 1.90
C TRP A 264 0.46 16.39 2.12
N TYR A 265 -0.75 16.98 2.21
CA TYR A 265 -1.98 16.22 2.40
C TYR A 265 -2.54 15.76 1.05
N PHE A 266 -2.75 14.45 0.91
CA PHE A 266 -3.02 13.82 -0.39
C PHE A 266 -4.49 13.38 -0.58
N LEU A 267 -5.33 13.37 0.47
CA LEU A 267 -6.71 12.92 0.26
C LEU A 267 -7.47 13.95 -0.57
N ARG A 268 -8.18 13.47 -1.61
CA ARG A 268 -9.01 14.34 -2.44
C ARG A 268 -10.16 14.91 -1.61
N PRO A 269 -10.67 16.11 -1.98
CA PRO A 269 -11.79 16.73 -1.29
C PRO A 269 -13.03 15.84 -1.24
N GLU A 270 -13.22 14.97 -2.24
CA GLU A 270 -14.34 14.03 -2.27
C GLU A 270 -13.82 12.60 -2.18
N GLN A 271 -14.33 11.84 -1.23
CA GLN A 271 -13.97 10.45 -1.01
C GLN A 271 -15.23 9.60 -0.84
N LEU A 272 -15.19 8.37 -1.36
CA LEU A 272 -16.20 7.36 -1.07
C LEU A 272 -15.97 6.70 0.29
N PHE A 273 -14.70 6.52 0.67
CA PHE A 273 -14.30 5.85 1.91
C PHE A 273 -13.13 6.57 2.57
N VAL A 274 -13.11 6.59 3.90
CA VAL A 274 -11.90 6.86 4.68
C VAL A 274 -11.12 5.56 4.88
N PHE A 275 -9.81 5.60 4.68
CA PHE A 275 -8.95 4.47 4.97
C PHE A 275 -8.12 4.73 6.21
N MET A 276 -8.12 3.77 7.12
CA MET A 276 -7.35 3.85 8.36
C MET A 276 -6.44 2.63 8.48
N GLN A 277 -5.28 2.85 9.07
CA GLN A 277 -4.36 1.79 9.45
C GLN A 277 -4.37 1.66 10.96
N ASP A 278 -4.18 0.44 11.46
CA ASP A 278 -3.98 0.24 12.89
C ASP A 278 -2.68 0.92 13.33
N ALA A 279 -2.81 2.02 14.07
CA ALA A 279 -1.70 2.80 14.59
C ALA A 279 -0.83 1.99 15.56
N THR A 280 -1.41 1.05 16.31
CA THR A 280 -0.67 0.14 17.20
C THR A 280 0.26 -0.74 16.39
N HIS A 281 -0.24 -1.30 15.28
CA HIS A 281 0.56 -2.13 14.41
C HIS A 281 1.62 -1.32 13.64
N LEU A 282 1.30 -0.08 13.24
CA LEU A 282 2.27 0.84 12.65
C LEU A 282 3.44 1.12 13.61
N VAL A 283 3.13 1.49 14.85
CA VAL A 283 4.13 1.80 15.89
C VAL A 283 5.01 0.59 16.20
N THR A 284 4.43 -0.60 16.35
CA THR A 284 5.20 -1.83 16.59
C THR A 284 6.10 -2.19 15.41
N LYS A 285 5.66 -1.96 14.15
CA LYS A 285 6.53 -2.11 12.97
C LYS A 285 7.70 -1.13 12.98
N LEU A 286 7.46 0.14 13.30
CA LEU A 286 8.53 1.15 13.41
C LEU A 286 9.55 0.76 14.50
N ARG A 287 9.08 0.28 15.66
CA ARG A 287 9.94 -0.27 16.72
C ARG A 287 10.73 -1.48 16.24
N ASN A 288 10.09 -2.47 15.61
CA ASN A 288 10.78 -3.66 15.11
C ASN A 288 11.81 -3.33 14.03
N ARG A 289 11.57 -2.28 13.23
CA ARG A 289 12.53 -1.78 12.26
C ARG A 289 13.75 -1.16 12.93
N LEU A 290 13.57 -0.39 14.01
CA LEU A 290 14.67 0.16 14.82
C LEU A 290 15.53 -0.95 15.45
N LEU A 291 14.90 -2.02 15.93
CA LEU A 291 15.60 -3.16 16.55
C LEU A 291 16.18 -4.15 15.52
N SER A 292 15.92 -3.95 14.23
CA SER A 292 16.36 -4.86 13.18
C SER A 292 17.83 -4.63 12.85
N ALA A 293 18.65 -5.67 12.99
CA ALA A 293 20.06 -5.61 12.60
C ALA A 293 20.29 -5.45 11.09
N THR A 294 19.26 -5.68 10.25
CA THR A 294 19.37 -5.62 8.79
C THR A 294 18.88 -4.29 8.21
N ALA A 295 18.30 -3.42 9.04
CA ALA A 295 17.76 -2.15 8.61
C ALA A 295 18.76 -1.02 8.83
N ALA A 296 19.31 -0.46 7.76
CA ALA A 296 19.87 0.88 7.83
C ALA A 296 18.70 1.89 7.90
N LEU A 297 18.64 2.67 8.97
CA LEU A 297 17.67 3.73 9.16
C LEU A 297 18.39 5.07 9.23
N GLN A 298 17.93 6.04 8.44
CA GLN A 298 18.48 7.39 8.39
C GLN A 298 17.34 8.40 8.23
N VAL A 299 17.54 9.59 8.80
CA VAL A 299 16.71 10.78 8.57
C VAL A 299 17.68 11.91 8.21
N GLY A 300 17.62 12.36 6.96
CA GLY A 300 18.64 13.25 6.41
C GLY A 300 20.02 12.60 6.45
N ASP A 301 20.99 13.31 7.04
CA ASP A 301 22.36 12.86 7.28
C ASP A 301 22.52 12.09 8.60
N LYS A 302 21.47 11.99 9.43
CA LYS A 302 21.54 11.41 10.77
C LYS A 302 21.22 9.92 10.75
N CYS A 303 22.07 9.15 11.44
CA CYS A 303 21.89 7.71 11.63
C CYS A 303 20.90 7.43 12.76
N ILE A 304 20.00 6.47 12.53
CA ILE A 304 19.09 5.94 13.54
C ILE A 304 19.58 4.55 13.93
N THR A 305 19.83 4.35 15.22
CA THR A 305 20.32 3.07 15.73
C THR A 305 19.79 2.74 17.12
N MET A 306 19.57 1.45 17.35
CA MET A 306 19.23 0.89 18.66
C MET A 306 20.39 1.06 19.67
N LYS A 307 21.64 1.22 19.20
CA LYS A 307 22.80 1.38 20.08
C LYS A 307 22.64 2.55 21.06
N HIS A 308 22.00 3.64 20.65
CA HIS A 308 21.71 4.78 21.53
C HIS A 308 20.81 4.39 22.71
N LEU A 309 19.85 3.48 22.51
CA LEU A 309 19.03 2.96 23.61
C LEU A 309 19.78 1.94 24.48
N GLN A 310 20.66 1.15 23.88
CA GLN A 310 21.49 0.20 24.61
C GLN A 310 22.49 0.92 25.54
N GLN A 311 23.07 2.03 25.07
CA GLN A 311 23.95 2.87 25.88
C GLN A 311 23.26 3.39 27.15
N LEU A 312 21.94 3.67 27.11
CA LEU A 312 21.21 4.04 28.32
C LEU A 312 21.10 2.89 29.32
N LEU A 313 20.99 1.64 28.85
CA LEU A 313 20.92 0.46 29.72
C LEU A 313 22.29 0.06 30.28
N ASP A 314 23.36 0.35 29.55
CA ASP A 314 24.72 -0.06 29.89
C ASP A 314 25.49 1.05 30.64
N ASN A 315 24.92 2.25 30.76
CA ASN A 315 25.55 3.37 31.47
C ASN A 315 25.42 3.19 32.99
N GLU A 316 26.55 3.03 33.69
CA GLU A 316 26.62 2.85 35.14
C GLU A 316 26.15 4.06 35.94
N GLU A 317 26.16 5.27 35.36
CA GLU A 317 25.69 6.49 36.01
C GLU A 317 24.15 6.62 36.00
N LEU A 318 23.47 5.89 35.13
CA LEU A 318 22.02 5.90 35.00
C LEU A 318 21.43 4.67 35.68
N ILE A 319 20.48 4.89 36.58
CA ILE A 319 19.71 3.79 37.17
C ILE A 319 18.42 3.57 36.39
N ARG A 320 17.84 2.38 36.53
CA ARG A 320 16.58 2.01 35.88
C ARG A 320 15.43 2.99 36.14
N LEU A 321 15.45 3.70 37.27
CA LEU A 321 14.43 4.71 37.59
C LEU A 321 14.53 5.96 36.69
N ASP A 322 15.72 6.25 36.16
CA ASP A 322 15.92 7.43 35.31
C ASP A 322 15.33 7.25 33.91
N HIS A 323 15.39 6.02 33.37
CA HIS A 323 14.97 5.75 31.99
C HIS A 323 13.78 4.77 31.88
N GLY A 324 13.49 3.98 32.90
CA GLY A 324 12.36 3.03 32.93
C GLY A 324 12.49 1.80 32.00
N LEU A 325 13.53 1.74 31.17
CA LEU A 325 13.80 0.65 30.22
C LEU A 325 14.30 -0.64 30.90
N THR A 326 14.09 -1.76 30.19
CA THR A 326 14.64 -3.08 30.51
C THR A 326 15.26 -3.72 29.28
N GLN A 327 16.16 -4.69 29.47
CA GLN A 327 16.76 -5.45 28.36
C GLN A 327 15.70 -6.11 27.46
N SER A 328 14.55 -6.52 28.01
CA SER A 328 13.45 -7.08 27.21
C SER A 328 12.80 -6.06 26.26
N ASP A 329 12.86 -4.76 26.55
CA ASP A 329 12.25 -3.74 25.70
C ASP A 329 12.97 -3.59 24.36
N LEU A 330 14.26 -3.93 24.32
CA LEU A 330 15.09 -3.92 23.12
C LEU A 330 15.20 -5.29 22.44
N LYS A 331 14.51 -6.33 22.94
CA LYS A 331 14.52 -7.66 22.31
C LYS A 331 13.46 -7.75 21.19
N PRO A 332 13.83 -8.15 19.96
CA PRO A 332 12.88 -8.26 18.85
C PRO A 332 12.05 -9.56 18.86
N THR A 333 12.14 -10.37 19.92
CA THR A 333 11.47 -11.68 20.02
C THR A 333 9.95 -11.55 19.95
N ASP A 334 9.38 -10.60 20.69
CA ASP A 334 7.97 -10.27 20.60
C ASP A 334 7.78 -9.07 19.66
N ARG A 335 7.29 -9.37 18.45
CA ARG A 335 7.02 -8.40 17.39
C ARG A 335 5.76 -7.56 17.65
N GLN A 336 4.89 -8.00 18.56
CA GLN A 336 3.63 -7.33 18.88
C GLN A 336 3.70 -6.56 20.22
N ASN A 337 4.89 -6.43 20.81
CA ASN A 337 5.09 -5.77 22.09
C ASN A 337 4.92 -4.24 22.00
N PHE A 338 3.67 -3.79 22.03
CA PHE A 338 3.33 -2.37 22.06
C PHE A 338 3.79 -1.69 23.36
N ARG A 339 3.83 -2.41 24.48
CA ARG A 339 4.28 -1.86 25.77
C ARG A 339 5.72 -1.37 25.72
N SER A 340 6.60 -2.09 25.02
CA SER A 340 7.98 -1.63 24.83
C SER A 340 8.05 -0.40 23.94
N CYS A 341 7.12 -0.20 22.99
CA CYS A 341 7.02 1.03 22.21
C CYS A 341 6.73 2.24 23.12
N LEU A 342 5.81 2.09 24.09
CA LEU A 342 5.50 3.14 25.07
C LEU A 342 6.72 3.50 25.92
N ARG A 343 7.51 2.50 26.33
CA ARG A 343 8.70 2.71 27.18
C ARG A 343 9.84 3.38 26.44
N ILE A 344 10.20 2.92 25.25
CA ILE A 344 11.30 3.51 24.46
C ILE A 344 10.99 4.92 23.95
N THR A 345 9.71 5.33 23.99
CA THR A 345 9.26 6.66 23.61
C THR A 345 8.79 7.49 24.80
N SER A 346 9.14 7.09 26.04
CA SER A 346 8.84 7.89 27.22
C SER A 346 9.59 9.23 27.17
N TYR A 347 9.04 10.24 27.84
CA TYR A 347 9.71 11.54 27.93
C TYR A 347 11.08 11.43 28.59
N ASP A 348 11.22 10.58 29.60
CA ASP A 348 12.50 10.36 30.29
C ASP A 348 13.56 9.83 29.32
N VAL A 349 13.21 8.83 28.49
CA VAL A 349 14.12 8.29 27.47
C VAL A 349 14.42 9.35 26.41
N LEU A 350 13.42 10.06 25.90
CA LEU A 350 13.61 11.11 24.89
C LEU A 350 14.53 12.22 25.40
N ASN A 351 14.37 12.64 26.66
CA ASN A 351 15.19 13.67 27.30
C ASN A 351 16.63 13.21 27.51
N LEU A 352 16.86 11.93 27.82
CA LEU A 352 18.19 11.36 27.96
C LEU A 352 18.90 11.22 26.61
N ILE A 353 18.21 10.73 25.58
CA ILE A 353 18.76 10.64 24.22
C ILE A 353 19.11 12.03 23.70
N ALA A 354 18.25 13.03 23.89
CA ALA A 354 18.49 14.39 23.39
C ALA A 354 19.77 15.07 23.93
N ARG A 355 20.45 14.50 24.95
CA ARG A 355 21.71 15.03 25.48
C ARG A 355 22.93 14.74 24.60
N ASP A 356 22.86 13.74 23.72
CA ASP A 356 23.94 13.39 22.81
C ASP A 356 23.58 13.78 21.37
N ASP A 357 24.36 14.70 20.79
CA ASP A 357 24.18 15.18 19.42
C ASP A 357 24.24 14.05 18.38
N ASN A 358 25.03 13.00 18.63
CA ASN A 358 25.13 11.84 17.73
C ASN A 358 23.83 11.03 17.67
N SER A 359 22.98 11.19 18.67
CA SER A 359 21.73 10.44 18.80
C SER A 359 20.50 11.15 18.24
N ASN A 360 20.67 12.37 17.69
CA ASN A 360 19.56 13.20 17.22
C ASN A 360 18.66 12.50 16.19
N GLY A 361 19.24 11.67 15.31
CA GLY A 361 18.46 10.84 14.38
C GLY A 361 17.52 9.87 15.12
N THR A 362 18.04 9.14 16.10
CA THR A 362 17.23 8.25 16.95
C THR A 362 16.20 9.04 17.77
N TYR A 363 16.55 10.21 18.31
CA TYR A 363 15.60 11.08 19.02
C TYR A 363 14.41 11.44 18.14
N MET A 364 14.66 11.96 16.93
CA MET A 364 13.61 12.35 15.99
C MET A 364 12.71 11.16 15.61
N TYR A 365 13.31 9.99 15.37
CA TYR A 365 12.57 8.77 15.07
C TYR A 365 11.66 8.31 16.23
N LEU A 366 12.16 8.31 17.46
CA LEU A 366 11.38 7.95 18.64
C LEU A 366 10.30 9.00 18.96
N LYS A 367 10.60 10.29 18.75
CA LYS A 367 9.63 11.38 18.89
C LYS A 367 8.50 11.25 17.88
N LEU A 368 8.79 10.89 16.63
CA LEU A 368 7.76 10.59 15.62
C LEU A 368 6.84 9.46 16.09
N ILE A 369 7.41 8.37 16.61
CA ILE A 369 6.61 7.27 17.17
C ILE A 369 5.73 7.76 18.33
N LYS A 370 6.28 8.58 19.25
CA LYS A 370 5.53 9.17 20.36
C LYS A 370 4.35 10.01 19.87
N LEU A 371 4.56 10.85 18.86
CA LEU A 371 3.53 11.69 18.26
C LEU A 371 2.42 10.84 17.63
N ILE A 372 2.75 9.72 16.96
CA ILE A 372 1.75 8.78 16.45
C ILE A 372 0.93 8.17 17.60
N ILE A 373 1.59 7.72 18.68
CA ILE A 373 0.92 7.13 19.85
C ILE A 373 -0.08 8.11 20.46
N THR A 374 0.37 9.33 20.77
CA THR A 374 -0.48 10.35 21.41
C THR A 374 -1.59 10.82 20.45
N SER A 375 -1.31 10.94 19.16
CA SER A 375 -2.30 11.41 18.19
C SER A 375 -3.38 10.38 17.85
N TYR A 376 -3.06 9.07 17.82
CA TYR A 376 -3.97 8.05 17.29
C TYR A 376 -4.36 6.95 18.29
N ILE A 377 -3.62 6.74 19.37
CA ILE A 377 -3.81 5.58 20.27
C ILE A 377 -4.28 6.02 21.65
N GLU A 378 -3.71 7.10 22.18
CA GLU A 378 -3.99 7.55 23.54
C GLU A 378 -5.43 8.10 23.64
N PRO A 379 -6.33 7.50 24.44
CA PRO A 379 -7.76 7.84 24.41
C PRO A 379 -8.07 9.18 25.10
N THR A 380 -7.21 9.63 25.99
CA THR A 380 -7.36 10.86 26.79
C THR A 380 -6.98 12.13 26.02
N THR A 381 -6.27 12.00 24.90
CA THR A 381 -5.87 13.15 24.08
C THR A 381 -7.08 13.77 23.40
N SER A 382 -7.30 15.07 23.65
CA SER A 382 -8.42 15.83 23.07
C SER A 382 -8.28 15.97 21.57
N ILE A 383 -9.38 16.19 20.84
CA ILE A 383 -9.35 16.39 19.38
C ILE A 383 -8.46 17.60 19.01
N ALA A 384 -8.57 18.70 19.76
CA ALA A 384 -7.76 19.89 19.54
C ALA A 384 -6.26 19.60 19.71
N GLU A 385 -5.91 18.83 20.73
CA GLU A 385 -4.52 18.42 20.98
C GLU A 385 -4.02 17.46 19.89
N ARG A 386 -4.84 16.50 19.43
CA ARG A 386 -4.49 15.64 18.28
C ARG A 386 -4.19 16.47 17.03
N MET A 387 -5.03 17.47 16.73
CA MET A 387 -4.80 18.38 15.60
C MET A 387 -3.48 19.15 15.77
N PHE A 388 -3.20 19.67 16.97
CA PHE A 388 -1.96 20.38 17.25
C PHE A 388 -0.71 19.49 17.06
N GLN A 389 -0.74 18.27 17.60
CA GLN A 389 0.38 17.32 17.49
C GLN A 389 0.62 16.87 16.04
N LEU A 390 -0.44 16.68 15.25
CA LEU A 390 -0.35 16.37 13.82
C LEU A 390 0.21 17.54 12.99
N ASN A 391 -0.13 18.78 13.35
CA ASN A 391 0.45 19.96 12.69
C ASN A 391 1.96 20.06 12.98
N TYR A 392 2.37 19.75 14.21
CA TYR A 392 3.77 19.80 14.60
C TYR A 392 4.60 18.70 13.93
N SER A 393 4.06 17.49 13.78
CA SER A 393 4.77 16.37 13.14
C SER A 393 5.04 16.60 11.65
N GLY A 394 4.20 17.37 10.94
CA GLY A 394 4.43 17.74 9.55
C GLY A 394 5.43 18.90 9.34
N SER A 395 5.90 19.53 10.42
CA SER A 395 6.88 20.62 10.39
C SER A 395 8.31 20.21 10.76
N LEU A 396 8.49 18.95 11.22
CA LEU A 396 9.78 18.30 11.46
C LEU A 396 10.26 17.61 10.18
#